data_AF-A0A0C1H798-F1
#
_entry.id   AF-A0A0C1H798-F1
#
_cell.length_a   1.000
_cell.length_b   1.000
_cell.length_c   1.000
_cell.angle_alpha   90.00
_cell.angle_beta   90.00
_cell.angle_gamma   90.00
#
_symmetry.space_group_name_H-M   'P 1'
#
loop_
_entity.id
_entity.type
_entity.pdbx_description
1 polymer ?
#
loop_
_entity_poly.entity_id
_entity_poly.type
_entity_poly.pdbx_seq_one_letter_code
_entity_poly.pdbx_strand_id
1 'polypeptide(L)'
;MLNLEETTSTIQSSALSTSSEEVQLIFQEGTSLTISHFQLALLREKSPYFKNLWSGQFQETLQHPLDLTQKDFTLLLNCLMDANFKVPLEEITSAIQLADYYELTEMVWSI
;
A
#
# COMPACT_ATOMS: atom_id res chain seq x y z
N MET A 1 24.08 -32.23 -35.31
CA MET A 1 22.66 -32.37 -35.72
C MET A 1 21.82 -32.50 -34.45
N LEU A 2 20.80 -31.65 -34.34
CA LEU A 2 19.78 -31.59 -33.28
C LEU A 2 18.59 -32.49 -33.67
N ASN A 3 17.91 -33.08 -32.69
CA ASN A 3 16.47 -33.39 -32.66
C ASN A 3 16.11 -33.80 -31.21
N LEU A 4 15.40 -33.02 -30.37
CA LEU A 4 14.02 -32.53 -30.35
C LEU A 4 13.00 -33.54 -29.75
N GLU A 5 12.54 -33.19 -28.53
CA GLU A 5 11.21 -33.43 -27.87
C GLU A 5 10.82 -34.89 -27.51
N GLU A 6 10.09 -35.22 -26.43
CA GLU A 6 9.02 -34.49 -25.74
C GLU A 6 8.68 -35.10 -24.34
N THR A 7 8.23 -34.22 -23.43
CA THR A 7 7.19 -34.38 -22.38
C THR A 7 7.16 -35.56 -21.40
N THR A 8 7.15 -35.22 -20.10
CA THR A 8 5.97 -35.49 -19.25
C THR A 8 5.84 -34.44 -18.15
N SER A 9 4.83 -33.58 -18.33
CA SER A 9 4.31 -32.64 -17.34
C SER A 9 4.03 -33.32 -16.00
N THR A 10 4.77 -32.91 -14.98
CA THR A 10 4.38 -33.03 -13.57
C THR A 10 4.93 -31.71 -12.99
N ILE A 11 4.15 -30.76 -12.51
CA ILE A 11 3.13 -30.84 -11.48
C ILE A 11 2.19 -29.65 -11.74
N GLN A 12 0.89 -29.90 -11.94
CA GLN A 12 -0.13 -28.89 -11.66
C GLN A 12 -0.02 -28.60 -10.16
N SER A 13 0.79 -27.60 -9.81
CA SER A 13 0.70 -26.99 -8.49
C SER A 13 -0.63 -26.27 -8.52
N SER A 14 -1.63 -26.97 -7.98
CA SER A 14 -2.92 -26.42 -7.60
C SER A 14 -2.66 -25.02 -7.07
N ALA A 15 -2.96 -24.02 -7.89
CA ALA A 15 -2.99 -22.64 -7.46
C ALA A 15 -4.11 -22.60 -6.42
N LEU A 16 -3.72 -22.85 -5.18
CA LEU A 16 -4.48 -22.46 -4.02
C LEU A 16 -4.56 -20.95 -4.17
N SER A 17 -5.63 -20.49 -4.81
CA SER A 17 -6.12 -19.14 -4.66
C SER A 17 -6.47 -18.99 -3.19
N THR A 18 -5.46 -18.84 -2.34
CA THR A 18 -5.62 -18.11 -1.10
C THR A 18 -6.17 -16.77 -1.55
N SER A 19 -7.41 -16.46 -1.17
CA SER A 19 -7.89 -15.09 -1.19
C SER A 19 -6.85 -14.32 -0.40
N SER A 20 -5.87 -13.71 -1.08
CA SER A 20 -4.75 -13.09 -0.41
C SER A 20 -5.37 -11.96 0.38
N GLU A 21 -5.44 -12.11 1.70
CA GLU A 21 -5.94 -11.09 2.64
C GLU A 21 -5.07 -9.83 2.60
N GLU A 22 -3.98 -9.91 1.84
CA GLU A 22 -2.92 -8.93 1.72
C GLU A 22 -2.72 -8.49 0.26
N VAL A 23 -2.32 -7.23 0.13
CA VAL A 23 -2.01 -6.52 -1.12
C VAL A 23 -0.63 -5.91 -0.99
N GLN A 24 0.17 -6.00 -2.04
CA GLN A 24 1.45 -5.31 -2.13
C GLN A 24 1.29 -3.93 -2.77
N LEU A 25 1.80 -2.91 -2.10
CA LEU A 25 1.98 -1.55 -2.62
C LEU A 25 3.43 -1.36 -3.05
N ILE A 26 3.63 -0.61 -4.14
CA ILE A 26 4.95 -0.28 -4.67
C ILE A 26 5.18 1.22 -4.47
N PHE A 27 6.42 1.61 -4.18
CA PHE A 27 6.83 3.01 -3.99
C PHE A 27 7.82 3.43 -5.08
N GLN A 28 7.87 4.73 -5.39
CA GLN A 28 8.75 5.26 -6.44
C GLN A 28 10.24 4.99 -6.19
N GLU A 29 10.64 4.85 -4.92
CA GLU A 29 12.01 4.49 -4.52
C GLU A 29 12.35 3.00 -4.75
N GLY A 30 11.44 2.22 -5.34
CA GLY A 30 11.63 0.80 -5.66
C GLY A 30 11.40 -0.15 -4.49
N THR A 31 10.94 0.35 -3.34
CA THR A 31 10.53 -0.45 -2.18
C THR A 31 9.08 -0.92 -2.34
N SER A 32 8.67 -1.90 -1.52
CA SER A 32 7.29 -2.39 -1.51
C SER A 32 6.84 -2.76 -0.10
N LEU A 33 5.57 -2.51 0.21
CA LEU A 33 4.96 -2.81 1.51
C LEU A 33 3.72 -3.67 1.30
N THR A 34 3.64 -4.77 2.03
CA THR A 34 2.44 -5.60 2.07
C THR A 34 1.51 -5.10 3.16
N ILE A 35 0.25 -4.82 2.80
CA ILE A 35 -0.81 -4.39 3.73
C ILE A 35 -2.02 -5.29 3.60
N SER A 36 -2.84 -5.36 4.65
CA SER A 36 -4.12 -6.07 4.62
C SER A 36 -5.18 -5.32 3.80
N HIS A 37 -6.20 -6.02 3.31
CA HIS A 37 -7.39 -5.37 2.72
C HIS A 37 -8.10 -4.44 3.69
N PHE A 38 -8.05 -4.72 4.99
CA PHE A 38 -8.59 -3.84 6.01
C PHE A 38 -7.86 -2.48 6.01
N GLN A 39 -6.53 -2.49 6.01
CA GLN A 39 -5.73 -1.27 5.92
C GLN A 39 -5.99 -0.52 4.62
N LEU A 40 -6.11 -1.24 3.50
CA LEU A 40 -6.45 -0.65 2.20
C LEU A 40 -7.84 0.01 2.19
N ALA A 41 -8.84 -0.66 2.79
CA ALA A 41 -10.20 -0.12 2.91
C ALA A 41 -10.22 1.14 3.78
N LEU A 42 -9.51 1.12 4.92
CA LEU A 42 -9.40 2.27 5.81
C LEU A 42 -8.74 3.48 5.12
N LEU A 43 -7.68 3.25 4.33
CA LEU A 43 -7.05 4.31 3.54
C LEU A 43 -8.05 4.97 2.57
N ARG A 44 -8.85 4.18 1.86
CA ARG A 44 -9.88 4.71 0.93
C ARG A 44 -11.05 5.37 1.66
N GLU A 45 -11.31 4.99 2.90
CA GLU A 45 -12.33 5.63 3.73
C GLU A 45 -11.86 7.00 4.22
N LYS A 46 -10.62 7.09 4.72
CA LYS A 46 -10.08 8.25 5.42
C LYS A 46 -9.39 9.27 4.53
N SER A 47 -9.06 8.89 3.29
CA SER A 47 -8.41 9.74 2.30
C SER A 47 -9.19 9.74 0.98
N PRO A 48 -9.80 10.88 0.60
CA PRO A 48 -10.34 11.06 -0.75
C PRO A 48 -9.27 10.85 -1.82
N TYR A 49 -8.03 11.22 -1.56
CA TYR A 49 -6.90 10.97 -2.46
C TYR A 49 -6.75 9.46 -2.75
N PHE A 50 -6.56 8.62 -1.73
CA PHE A 50 -6.38 7.18 -1.94
C PHE A 50 -7.65 6.50 -2.48
N LYS A 51 -8.83 7.00 -2.09
CA LYS A 51 -10.10 6.56 -2.66
C LYS A 51 -10.13 6.76 -4.17
N ASN A 52 -9.76 7.95 -4.62
CA ASN A 52 -9.76 8.32 -6.03
C ASN A 52 -8.66 7.59 -6.79
N LEU A 53 -7.44 7.53 -6.23
CA LEU A 53 -6.29 6.84 -6.82
C LEU A 53 -6.60 5.39 -7.18
N TRP A 54 -7.37 4.68 -6.34
CA TRP A 54 -7.73 3.28 -6.57
C TRP A 54 -9.22 3.06 -6.86
N SER A 55 -9.91 4.09 -7.35
CA SER A 55 -11.31 4.02 -7.75
C SER A 55 -11.53 3.28 -9.07
N GLY A 56 -10.46 3.06 -9.85
CA GLY A 56 -10.52 2.59 -11.23
C GLY A 56 -10.93 3.67 -12.24
N GLN A 57 -11.09 4.93 -11.81
CA GLN A 57 -11.38 6.07 -12.70
C GLN A 57 -10.11 6.63 -13.37
N PHE A 58 -8.94 6.33 -12.82
CA PHE A 58 -7.64 6.68 -13.38
C PHE A 58 -6.88 5.42 -13.83
N GLN A 59 -5.72 5.60 -14.47
CA GLN A 59 -4.90 4.46 -14.93
C GLN A 59 -4.14 3.79 -13.78
N GLU A 60 -3.99 4.50 -12.67
CA GLU A 60 -3.29 4.07 -11.49
C GLU A 60 -3.98 2.86 -10.86
N THR A 61 -3.14 1.90 -10.49
CA THR A 61 -3.53 0.64 -9.85
C THR A 61 -2.67 0.46 -8.61
N LEU A 62 -2.95 -0.55 -7.80
CA LEU A 62 -2.09 -0.91 -6.66
C LEU A 62 -0.64 -1.24 -7.07
N GLN A 63 -0.42 -1.63 -8.33
CA GLN A 63 0.92 -1.88 -8.91
C GLN A 63 1.62 -0.62 -9.43
N HIS A 64 0.94 0.53 -9.46
CA HIS A 64 1.58 1.78 -9.83
C HIS A 64 2.33 2.34 -8.61
N PRO A 65 3.61 2.74 -8.76
CA PRO A 65 4.39 3.25 -7.65
C PRO A 65 3.78 4.51 -7.04
N LEU A 66 3.59 4.51 -5.72
CA LEU A 66 3.18 5.68 -4.95
C LEU A 66 4.32 6.72 -4.93
N ASP A 67 3.95 7.99 -5.14
CA ASP A 67 4.83 9.15 -5.01
C ASP A 67 5.08 9.50 -3.53
N LEU A 68 5.51 8.51 -2.76
CA LEU A 68 5.82 8.59 -1.34
C LEU A 68 6.91 7.56 -1.02
N THR A 69 7.71 7.81 0.01
CA THR A 69 8.63 6.77 0.52
C THR A 69 7.85 5.71 1.30
N GLN A 70 8.37 4.48 1.38
CA GLN A 70 7.77 3.46 2.23
C GLN A 70 7.74 3.90 3.69
N LYS A 71 8.78 4.61 4.15
CA LYS A 71 8.90 5.10 5.52
C LYS A 71 7.75 6.06 5.85
N ASP A 72 7.56 7.07 5.01
CA ASP A 72 6.55 8.10 5.23
C ASP A 72 5.14 7.51 5.10
N PHE A 73 4.92 6.59 4.17
CA PHE A 73 3.65 5.85 4.09
C PHE A 73 3.36 5.06 5.36
N THR A 74 4.37 4.36 5.89
CA THR A 74 4.24 3.57 7.12
C THR A 74 3.93 4.48 8.32
N LEU A 75 4.53 5.66 8.38
CA LEU A 75 4.23 6.66 9.41
C LEU A 75 2.75 7.07 9.37
N LEU A 76 2.25 7.46 8.20
CA LEU A 76 0.84 7.84 8.02
C LEU A 76 -0.11 6.69 8.36
N LEU A 77 0.20 5.48 7.90
CA LEU A 77 -0.62 4.31 8.16
C LEU A 77 -0.68 3.99 9.66
N ASN A 78 0.42 4.08 10.38
CA ASN A 78 0.45 3.88 11.83
C ASN A 78 -0.39 4.92 12.57
N CYS A 79 -0.34 6.19 12.15
CA CYS A 79 -1.18 7.24 12.72
C CYS A 79 -2.69 6.97 12.53
N LEU A 80 -3.07 6.39 11.39
CA LEU A 80 -4.47 5.98 11.15
C LEU A 80 -4.87 4.75 11.96
N MET A 81 -3.91 3.87 12.24
CA MET A 81 -4.18 2.55 12.79
C MET A 81 -4.15 2.49 14.31
N ASP A 82 -3.29 3.29 14.93
CA ASP A 82 -3.16 3.36 16.38
C ASP A 82 -3.30 4.82 16.83
N ALA A 83 -4.41 5.12 17.50
CA ALA A 83 -4.68 6.43 18.07
C ALA A 83 -3.67 6.86 19.15
N ASN A 84 -2.87 5.92 19.68
CA ASN A 84 -1.80 6.18 20.64
C ASN A 84 -0.41 6.27 19.97
N PHE A 85 -0.33 6.12 18.66
CA PHE A 85 0.92 6.21 17.93
C PHE A 85 1.48 7.62 18.08
N LYS A 86 2.71 7.71 18.60
CA LYS A 86 3.42 8.98 18.79
C LYS A 86 4.37 9.19 17.64
N VAL A 87 4.11 10.24 16.87
CA VAL A 87 5.01 10.69 15.81
C VAL A 87 6.29 11.24 16.44
N PRO A 88 7.49 10.86 15.98
CA PRO A 88 8.75 11.45 16.44
C PRO A 88 8.74 12.97 16.22
N LEU A 89 9.29 13.75 17.17
CA LEU A 89 9.25 15.21 17.15
C LEU A 89 9.83 15.80 15.86
N GLU A 90 10.92 15.20 15.36
CA GLU A 90 11.58 15.58 14.12
C GLU A 90 10.74 15.33 12.86
N GLU A 91 9.72 14.47 12.92
CA GLU A 91 8.88 14.10 11.78
C GLU A 91 7.48 14.75 11.82
N ILE A 92 7.07 15.39 12.93
CA ILE A 92 5.71 15.95 13.10
C ILE A 92 5.34 16.88 11.95
N THR A 93 6.21 17.85 11.61
CA THR A 93 5.92 18.82 10.55
C THR A 93 5.73 18.12 9.20
N SER A 94 6.59 17.16 8.88
CA SER A 94 6.49 16.39 7.63
C SER A 94 5.24 15.51 7.63
N ALA A 95 4.90 14.87 8.74
CA ALA A 95 3.71 14.04 8.87
C ALA A 95 2.43 14.86 8.66
N ILE A 96 2.34 16.06 9.23
CA ILE A 96 1.22 16.98 9.03
C ILE A 96 1.11 17.39 7.56
N GLN A 97 2.22 17.78 6.93
CA GLN A 97 2.24 18.19 5.52
C GLN A 97 1.80 17.05 4.58
N LEU A 98 2.27 15.83 4.85
CA LEU A 98 1.90 14.67 4.07
C LEU A 98 0.43 14.30 4.28
N ALA A 99 -0.07 14.35 5.52
CA ALA A 99 -1.47 14.09 5.79
C ALA A 99 -2.39 15.12 5.12
N ASP A 100 -2.01 16.39 5.09
CA ASP A 100 -2.72 17.43 4.34
C ASP A 100 -2.71 17.13 2.83
N TYR A 101 -1.53 16.83 2.27
CA TYR A 101 -1.37 16.52 0.84
C TYR A 101 -2.19 15.30 0.40
N TYR A 102 -2.18 14.22 1.18
CA TYR A 102 -2.97 13.01 0.91
C TYR A 102 -4.39 13.08 1.48
N GLU A 103 -4.84 14.26 1.90
CA GLU A 103 -6.20 14.52 2.36
C GLU A 103 -6.68 13.54 3.46
N LEU A 104 -5.82 13.25 4.44
CA LEU A 104 -6.15 12.38 5.57
C LEU A 104 -6.98 13.15 6.61
N THR A 105 -8.29 13.08 6.42
CA THR A 105 -9.28 13.98 7.07
C THR A 105 -9.52 13.75 8.57
N GLU A 106 -9.07 12.63 9.15
CA GLU A 106 -9.39 12.25 10.54
C GLU A 106 -8.17 11.80 11.36
N MET A 107 -6.99 12.37 11.10
CA MET A 107 -5.80 12.13 11.93
C MET A 107 -5.89 12.96 13.21
N VAL A 108 -6.19 12.31 14.35
CA VAL A 108 -6.07 12.94 15.68
C VAL A 108 -4.61 12.88 16.10
N TRP A 109 -3.87 13.96 15.86
CA TRP A 109 -2.47 14.06 16.29
C TRP A 109 -2.39 14.19 17.81
N SER A 110 -2.01 13.11 18.49
CA SER A 110 -1.58 13.20 19.90
C SER A 110 -0.14 13.70 19.94
N ILE A 111 0.02 15.02 20.02
CA ILE A 111 1.29 15.71 20.30
C ILE A 111 1.65 15.66 21.78
#